data_AF-A0A3C0AGE0-F1
#
_entry.id   AF-A0A3C0AGE0-F1
#
_cell.length_a   1.000
_cell.length_b   1.000
_cell.length_c   1.000
_cell.angle_alpha   90.00
_cell.angle_beta   90.00
_cell.angle_gamma   90.00
#
_symmetry.space_group_name_H-M   'P 1'
#
loop_
_entity.id
_entity.type
_entity.pdbx_description
1 polymer ?
#
loop_
_entity_poly.entity_id
_entity_poly.type
_entity_poly.pdbx_seq_one_letter_code
_entity_poly.pdbx_strand_id
1 'polypeptide(L)'
;MGYRGLRACVNDLERTGQLIRIEQEIDAHLEAAEIQRRVYQAGGPAVFFPHVKDCRFPMVSNLFGTLERTRYIFRDALQAVNHLVELKVDPSRF
;
A
#
# COMPACT_ATOMS: atom_id res chain seq x y z
N MET A 1 4.26 5.88 -11.59
CA MET A 1 4.65 5.38 -10.26
C MET A 1 6.15 5.60 -10.13
N GLY A 2 6.61 6.34 -9.13
CA GLY A 2 8.06 6.51 -8.90
C GLY A 2 8.77 5.20 -8.51
N TYR A 3 8.02 4.20 -8.06
CA TYR A 3 8.57 2.89 -7.73
C TYR A 3 8.78 2.01 -8.96
N ARG A 4 9.96 1.36 -9.01
CA ARG A 4 10.29 0.34 -10.01
C ARG A 4 9.45 -0.94 -9.87
N GLY A 5 8.75 -1.13 -8.75
CA GLY A 5 7.88 -2.28 -8.51
C GLY A 5 7.37 -2.32 -7.06
N LEU A 6 6.52 -3.29 -6.75
CA LEU A 6 5.85 -3.40 -5.44
C LEU A 6 6.85 -3.51 -4.28
N ARG A 7 7.93 -4.27 -4.44
CA ARG A 7 8.96 -4.41 -3.39
C ARG A 7 9.62 -3.08 -3.03
N ALA A 8 9.86 -2.21 -4.02
CA ALA A 8 10.41 -0.88 -3.76
C ALA A 8 9.42 0.00 -2.97
N CYS A 9 8.12 -0.11 -3.27
CA CYS A 9 7.07 0.55 -2.50
C CYS A 9 7.02 0.04 -1.05
N VAL A 10 6.98 -1.28 -0.86
CA VAL A 10 6.96 -1.91 0.48
C VAL A 10 8.15 -1.47 1.33
N ASN A 11 9.36 -1.50 0.77
CA ASN A 11 10.58 -1.07 1.49
C ASN A 11 10.53 0.43 1.87
N ASP A 12 9.97 1.28 1.01
CA ASP A 12 9.84 2.71 1.30
C ASP A 12 8.80 2.97 2.40
N LEU A 13 7.68 2.24 2.39
CA LEU A 13 6.69 2.31 3.47
C LEU A 13 7.27 1.83 4.80
N GLU A 14 8.09 0.78 4.81
CA GLU A 14 8.78 0.29 6.01
C GLU A 14 9.75 1.35 6.55
N ARG A 15 10.61 1.90 5.69
CA ARG A 15 11.57 2.95 6.04
C ARG A 15 10.90 4.21 6.60
N THR A 16 9.70 4.53 6.13
CA THR A 16 8.95 5.72 6.56
C THR A 16 7.97 5.46 7.71
N GLY A 17 7.99 4.27 8.31
CA GLY A 17 7.12 3.93 9.44
C GLY A 17 5.64 3.75 9.07
N GLN A 18 5.32 3.69 7.78
CA GLN A 18 3.97 3.50 7.26
C GLN A 18 3.61 2.02 7.06
N LEU A 19 4.53 1.11 7.40
CA LEU A 19 4.36 -0.33 7.33
C LEU A 19 4.94 -0.99 8.58
N ILE A 20 4.21 -1.97 9.11
CA ILE A 20 4.66 -2.83 10.20
C ILE A 20 4.86 -4.25 9.69
N ARG A 21 5.90 -4.91 10.22
CA ARG A 21 6.23 -6.30 9.94
C ARG A 21 5.77 -7.18 11.10
N ILE A 22 5.06 -8.26 10.78
CA ILE A 22 4.62 -9.27 11.76
C ILE A 22 5.49 -10.51 11.58
N GLU A 23 6.51 -10.67 12.44
CA GLU A 23 7.46 -11.78 12.33
C GLU A 23 6.88 -13.15 12.74
N GLN A 24 5.71 -13.15 13.37
CA GLN A 24 5.02 -14.39 13.71
C GLN A 24 4.49 -15.06 12.42
N GLU A 25 4.60 -16.39 12.35
CA GLU A 25 3.91 -17.15 11.31
C GLU A 25 2.40 -16.99 11.47
N ILE A 26 1.71 -16.71 10.35
CA ILE A 26 0.26 -16.55 10.31
C ILE A 26 -0.37 -17.45 9.26
N ASP A 27 -1.63 -17.81 9.47
CA ASP A 27 -2.46 -18.48 8.48
C ASP A 27 -3.06 -17.46 7.48
N ALA A 28 -2.94 -17.75 6.18
CA ALA A 28 -3.59 -16.94 5.16
C ALA A 28 -5.13 -17.07 5.22
N HIS A 29 -5.63 -18.19 5.73
CA HIS A 29 -7.05 -18.46 5.87
C HIS A 29 -7.63 -17.67 7.04
N LEU A 30 -8.24 -16.53 6.72
CA LEU A 30 -9.00 -15.65 7.62
C LEU A 30 -8.17 -14.91 8.69
N GLU A 31 -7.05 -15.45 9.17
CA GLU A 31 -6.21 -14.74 10.15
C GLU A 31 -5.56 -13.49 9.54
N ALA A 32 -4.92 -13.59 8.37
CA ALA A 32 -4.39 -12.44 7.65
C ALA A 32 -5.47 -11.35 7.41
N ALA A 33 -6.69 -11.78 7.09
CA ALA A 33 -7.82 -10.89 6.82
C ALA A 33 -8.31 -10.19 8.10
N GLU A 34 -8.43 -10.90 9.23
CA GLU A 34 -8.84 -10.31 10.51
C GLU A 34 -7.78 -9.33 11.04
N ILE A 35 -6.49 -9.65 10.90
CA ILE A 35 -5.40 -8.73 11.22
C ILE A 35 -5.54 -7.45 10.38
N GLN A 36 -5.66 -7.59 9.06
CA GLN A 36 -5.82 -6.45 8.16
C GLN A 36 -7.06 -5.62 8.53
N ARG A 37 -8.20 -6.27 8.84
CA ARG A 37 -9.46 -5.61 9.20
C ARG A 37 -9.29 -4.74 10.44
N ARG A 38 -8.67 -5.26 11.50
CA ARG A 38 -8.42 -4.51 12.74
C ARG A 38 -7.49 -3.32 12.51
N VAL A 39 -6.40 -3.53 11.77
CA VAL A 39 -5.45 -2.46 11.44
C VAL A 39 -6.13 -1.38 10.61
N TYR A 40 -6.94 -1.75 9.62
CA TYR A 40 -7.70 -0.80 8.81
C TYR A 40 -8.69 0.03 9.66
N GLN A 41 -9.49 -0.62 10.52
CA GLN A 41 -10.45 0.07 11.39
C GLN A 41 -9.77 1.05 12.36
N ALA A 42 -8.53 0.77 12.76
CA ALA A 42 -7.73 1.66 13.59
C ALA A 42 -6.99 2.76 12.80
N GLY A 43 -7.17 2.86 11.47
CA GLY A 43 -6.41 3.80 10.63
C GLY A 43 -4.92 3.48 10.53
N GLY A 44 -4.55 2.21 10.79
CA GLY A 44 -3.17 1.79 10.99
C GLY A 44 -2.32 1.64 9.72
N PRO A 45 -1.06 1.20 9.89
CA PRO A 45 -0.08 1.08 8.82
C PRO A 45 -0.41 -0.03 7.82
N ALA A 46 0.34 -0.10 6.71
CA ALA A 46 0.41 -1.32 5.91
C ALA A 46 0.99 -2.48 6.74
N VAL A 47 0.67 -3.72 6.39
CA VAL A 47 1.13 -4.90 7.15
C VAL A 47 1.87 -5.84 6.22
N PHE A 48 3.10 -6.20 6.60
CA PHE A 48 3.91 -7.18 5.91
C PHE A 48 4.01 -8.48 6.71
N PHE A 49 3.69 -9.60 6.05
CA PHE A 49 3.71 -10.95 6.58
C PHE A 49 4.86 -11.73 5.91
N PRO A 50 6.08 -11.74 6.49
CA PRO A 50 7.21 -12.49 5.97
C PRO A 50 7.02 -14.01 6.05
N HIS A 51 6.21 -14.48 7.00
CA HIS A 51 6.00 -15.91 7.29
C HIS A 51 4.51 -16.25 7.20
N VAL A 52 4.13 -16.96 6.14
CA VAL A 52 2.76 -17.41 5.92
C VAL A 52 2.74 -18.92 5.81
N LYS A 53 1.91 -19.57 6.62
CA LYS A 53 1.81 -21.03 6.69
C LYS A 53 1.57 -21.63 5.30
N ASP A 54 2.31 -22.70 4.99
CA ASP A 54 2.24 -23.43 3.72
C ASP A 54 2.44 -22.56 2.46
N CYS A 55 3.05 -21.37 2.59
CA CYS A 55 3.28 -20.45 1.48
C CYS A 55 4.73 -19.98 1.42
N ARG A 56 5.37 -20.17 0.26
CA ARG A 56 6.75 -19.73 0.03
C ARG A 56 6.88 -18.21 -0.14
N PHE A 57 5.78 -17.54 -0.46
CA PHE A 57 5.78 -16.11 -0.77
C PHE A 57 5.31 -15.29 0.42
N PRO A 58 6.02 -14.20 0.76
CA PRO A 58 5.51 -13.27 1.76
C PRO A 58 4.29 -12.53 1.23
N MET A 59 3.45 -12.06 2.14
CA MET A 59 2.26 -11.30 1.80
C MET A 59 2.34 -9.87 2.35
N VAL A 60 1.66 -8.95 1.67
CA VAL A 60 1.49 -7.58 2.14
C VAL A 60 0.01 -7.21 2.05
N SER A 61 -0.50 -6.52 3.05
CA SER A 61 -1.88 -6.08 3.11
C SER A 61 -1.97 -4.62 3.57
N ASN A 62 -3.17 -4.05 3.48
CA ASN A 62 -3.47 -2.69 3.95
C ASN A 62 -2.63 -1.57 3.30
N LEU A 63 -2.04 -1.79 2.12
CA LEU A 63 -1.22 -0.79 1.42
C LEU A 63 -1.98 0.54 1.23
N PHE A 64 -3.24 0.47 0.80
CA PHE A 64 -4.11 1.62 0.57
C PHE A 64 -5.09 1.88 1.73
N GLY A 65 -4.78 1.36 2.92
CA GLY A 65 -5.67 1.40 4.09
C GLY A 65 -5.99 2.80 4.60
N THR A 66 -5.24 3.83 4.20
CA THR A 66 -5.55 5.23 4.48
C THR A 66 -5.39 6.08 3.22
N LEU A 67 -6.17 7.17 3.13
CA LEU A 67 -6.06 8.10 2.01
C LEU A 67 -4.70 8.80 1.98
N GLU A 68 -4.16 9.13 3.15
CA GLU A 68 -2.82 9.74 3.29
C GLU A 68 -1.74 8.83 2.72
N ARG A 69 -1.70 7.55 3.12
CA ARG A 69 -0.73 6.57 2.60
C ARG A 69 -0.93 6.32 1.11
N THR A 70 -2.18 6.30 0.64
CA THR A 70 -2.48 6.21 -0.79
C THR A 70 -1.88 7.39 -1.55
N ARG A 71 -2.08 8.63 -1.07
CA ARG A 71 -1.46 9.82 -1.67
C ARG A 71 0.06 9.74 -1.63
N TYR A 72 0.63 9.27 -0.54
CA TYR A 72 2.06 9.06 -0.39
C TYR A 72 2.61 8.08 -1.45
N ILE A 73 1.98 6.92 -1.64
CA ILE A 73 2.40 5.91 -2.63
C ILE A 73 2.40 6.49 -4.06
N PHE A 74 1.43 7.35 -4.37
CA PHE A 74 1.26 7.93 -5.70
C PHE A 74 1.84 9.34 -5.85
N ARG A 75 2.60 9.85 -4.88
CA ARG A 75 3.09 11.24 -4.83
C ARG A 75 3.79 11.71 -6.11
N ASP A 76 4.50 10.82 -6.79
CA ASP A 76 5.23 11.14 -8.04
C ASP A 76 4.36 11.05 -9.31
N ALA A 77 3.10 10.64 -9.20
CA ALA A 77 2.21 10.40 -10.33
C ALA A 77 0.92 11.23 -10.27
N LEU A 78 0.45 11.60 -9.07
CA LEU A 78 -0.86 12.26 -8.90
C LEU A 78 -0.97 13.57 -9.67
N GLN A 79 0.07 14.41 -9.67
CA GLN A 79 0.05 15.68 -10.39
C GLN A 79 -0.11 15.47 -11.90
N ALA A 80 0.65 14.55 -12.48
CA ALA A 80 0.57 14.23 -13.91
C ALA A 80 -0.80 13.65 -14.28
N VAL A 81 -1.36 12.78 -13.44
CA VAL A 81 -2.69 12.20 -13.66
C VAL A 81 -3.77 13.29 -13.60
N ASN A 82 -3.72 14.19 -12.61
CA ASN A 82 -4.69 15.30 -12.52
C ASN A 82 -4.64 16.18 -13.78
N HIS A 83 -3.44 16.52 -14.24
CA HIS A 83 -3.25 17.31 -15.45
C HIS A 83 -3.82 16.62 -16.70
N LEU A 84 -3.61 15.30 -16.85
CA LEU A 84 -4.20 14.53 -17.95
C LEU A 84 -5.73 14.46 -17.88
N VAL A 85 -6.31 14.42 -16.68
CA VAL A 85 -7.77 14.47 -16.50
C VAL A 85 -8.31 15.83 -16.91
N GLU A 86 -7.67 16.92 -16.50
CA GLU A 86 -8.05 18.29 -16.88
C GLU A 86 -8.01 18.49 -18.40
N LEU A 87 -6.93 18.04 -19.05
CA LEU A 87 -6.80 18.07 -20.51
C LEU A 87 -7.91 17.28 -21.23
N LYS A 88 -8.33 16.14 -20.66
CA LYS A 88 -9.44 15.35 -21.21
C LYS A 88 -10.79 16.04 -21.06
N VAL A 89 -10.98 16.81 -19.99
CA VAL A 89 -12.23 17.56 -19.75
C VAL A 89 -12.33 18.74 -20.69
N ASP A 90 -11.27 19.53 -20.81
CA ASP A 90 -11.21 20.67 -21.70
C ASP A 90 -9.77 20.96 -22.14
N PRO A 91 -9.38 20.57 -23.37
CA PRO A 91 -8.03 20.76 -23.87
C PRO A 91 -7.70 22.22 -24.20
N SER A 92 -8.69 23.13 -24.20
CA SER A 92 -8.49 24.56 -24.53
C SER A 92 -7.97 25.41 -23.37
N ARG A 93 -7.93 24.86 -22.15
CA ARG A 93 -7.48 25.57 -20.93
C ARG A 93 -5.95 25.55 -20.73
N PHE A 94 -5.19 25.09 -21.73
CA PHE A 94 -3.73 24.97 -21.73
C PHE A 94 -3.11 25.64 -22.96
#